data_AF-A0A7S4CK68-F1
#
_entry.id   AF-A0A7S4CK68-F1
#
_cell.length_a   1.000
_cell.length_b   1.000
_cell.length_c   1.000
_cell.angle_alpha   90.00
_cell.angle_beta   90.00
_cell.angle_gamma   90.00
#
_symmetry.space_group_name_H-M   'P 1'
#
loop_
_entity.id
_entity.type
_entity.pdbx_description
1 polymer ?
#
loop_
_entity_poly.entity_id
_entity_poly.type
_entity_poly.pdbx_seq_one_letter_code
_entity_poly.pdbx_strand_id
1 'polypeptide(L)'
;VLMLSILDIYFRSPVIHGMRQQQSPLAAPARRLVLFSADGLRADKFFEGSALEPSHTPFLRSVLTSNIATWGVSHARVPTESRPGHVAMIAGFYEDPSAVGSGWQMNPVPFDSVWNQSRRTWQFGSPDVTPMFSIGIPHVTSDNFDASLVDFSGDPRRTDDYVENKVIALLEEAKQNATLYAELMSDKVVLF
;
A
#
# COMPACT_ATOMS: atom_id res chain seq x y z
N VAL A 1 3.64 -38.64 9.64
CA VAL A 1 4.67 -38.31 8.62
C VAL A 1 4.03 -37.66 7.39
N LEU A 2 3.06 -38.28 6.70
CA LEU A 2 2.42 -37.70 5.51
C LEU A 2 1.73 -36.32 5.71
N MET A 3 1.05 -36.12 6.85
CA MET A 3 0.33 -34.86 7.11
C MET A 3 1.26 -33.65 7.31
N LEU A 4 2.44 -33.86 7.90
CA LEU A 4 3.45 -32.81 8.06
C LEU A 4 4.10 -32.45 6.71
N SER A 5 4.24 -33.41 5.80
CA SER A 5 4.75 -33.15 4.45
C SER A 5 3.82 -32.28 3.61
N ILE A 6 2.51 -32.39 3.80
CA ILE A 6 1.54 -31.49 3.14
C ILE A 6 1.76 -30.05 3.63
N LEU A 7 1.93 -29.85 4.94
CA LEU A 7 2.19 -28.51 5.48
C LEU A 7 3.52 -27.94 4.96
N ASP A 8 4.57 -28.75 4.91
CA ASP A 8 5.88 -28.34 4.39
C ASP A 8 5.83 -27.98 2.89
N ILE A 9 5.05 -28.68 2.08
CA ILE A 9 4.92 -28.38 0.65
C ILE A 9 4.12 -27.08 0.42
N TYR A 10 3.02 -26.89 1.15
CA TYR A 10 2.10 -25.75 0.91
C TYR A 10 2.49 -24.46 1.64
N PHE A 11 3.25 -24.54 2.73
CA PHE A 11 3.61 -23.37 3.55
C PHE A 11 5.11 -23.10 3.57
N ARG A 12 5.84 -23.57 2.56
CA ARG A 12 7.23 -23.17 2.34
C ARG A 12 7.28 -21.88 1.53
N SER A 13 8.25 -21.03 1.86
CA SER A 13 8.45 -19.77 1.16
C SER A 13 8.77 -19.98 -0.32
N PRO A 14 8.03 -19.33 -1.24
CA PRO A 14 8.37 -19.28 -2.66
C PRO A 14 9.40 -18.17 -2.97
N VAL A 15 9.80 -17.36 -1.97
CA VAL A 15 10.71 -16.23 -2.17
C VAL A 15 12.13 -16.73 -2.39
N ILE A 16 12.68 -16.42 -3.57
CA ILE A 16 14.03 -16.83 -3.98
C ILE A 16 14.99 -15.65 -3.79
N HIS A 17 16.17 -15.93 -3.22
CA HIS A 17 17.22 -14.93 -3.01
C HIS A 17 18.34 -15.04 -4.04
N GLY A 18 19.12 -13.96 -4.18
CA GLY A 18 20.28 -13.94 -5.07
C GLY A 18 19.96 -13.69 -6.55
N MET A 19 18.71 -13.32 -6.86
CA MET A 19 18.34 -12.89 -8.21
C MET A 19 19.06 -11.59 -8.58
N ARG A 20 19.51 -11.49 -9.84
CA ARG A 20 20.09 -10.25 -10.35
C ARG A 20 18.99 -9.25 -10.67
N GLN A 21 19.02 -8.10 -10.02
CA GLN A 21 18.11 -6.99 -10.28
C GLN A 21 18.13 -6.60 -11.77
N GLN A 22 16.93 -6.43 -12.35
CA GLN A 22 16.74 -5.95 -13.71
C GLN A 22 16.11 -4.56 -13.66
N GLN A 23 16.58 -3.66 -14.53
CA GLN A 23 15.96 -2.36 -14.73
C GLN A 23 15.12 -2.40 -16.01
N SER A 24 13.96 -1.77 -15.97
CA SER A 24 13.15 -1.60 -17.18
C SER A 24 13.94 -0.78 -18.21
N PRO A 25 14.03 -1.23 -19.48
CA PRO A 25 14.65 -0.43 -20.53
C PRO A 25 13.76 0.75 -20.97
N LEU A 26 12.50 0.80 -20.50
CA LEU A 26 11.54 1.85 -20.84
C LEU A 26 11.77 3.09 -19.97
N ALA A 27 11.53 4.27 -20.55
CA ALA A 27 11.50 5.51 -19.80
C ALA A 27 10.40 5.47 -18.73
N ALA A 28 10.71 5.94 -17.52
CA ALA A 28 9.73 5.98 -16.43
C ALA A 28 8.59 6.96 -16.78
N PRO A 29 7.31 6.57 -16.59
CA PRO A 29 6.17 7.42 -16.96
C PRO A 29 6.00 8.63 -16.03
N ALA A 30 6.58 8.57 -14.83
CA ALA A 30 6.52 9.63 -13.84
C ALA A 30 7.80 9.62 -12.98
N ARG A 31 8.09 10.77 -12.35
CA ARG A 31 9.18 10.91 -11.39
C ARG A 31 8.78 10.47 -9.97
N ARG A 32 7.48 10.44 -9.69
CA ARG A 32 6.91 10.30 -8.34
C ARG A 32 5.67 9.44 -8.41
N LEU A 33 5.46 8.63 -7.38
CA LEU A 33 4.27 7.79 -7.20
C LEU A 33 3.50 8.30 -5.99
N VAL A 34 2.18 8.48 -6.15
CA VAL A 34 1.26 8.66 -5.03
C VAL A 34 0.32 7.47 -5.04
N LEU A 35 0.37 6.64 -4.00
CA LEU A 35 -0.43 5.44 -3.88
C LEU A 35 -1.42 5.64 -2.75
N PHE A 36 -2.72 5.64 -3.06
CA PHE A 36 -3.77 5.59 -2.04
C PHE A 36 -4.29 4.17 -1.93
N SER A 37 -4.38 3.63 -0.72
CA SER A 37 -4.99 2.34 -0.42
C SER A 37 -6.18 2.54 0.50
N ALA A 38 -7.38 2.25 0.00
CA ALA A 38 -8.61 2.29 0.80
C ALA A 38 -8.98 0.86 1.18
N ASP A 39 -8.77 0.49 2.44
CA ASP A 39 -9.01 -0.86 2.92
C ASP A 39 -10.51 -1.22 2.87
N GLY A 40 -10.82 -2.44 2.45
CA GLY A 40 -12.19 -2.91 2.32
C GLY A 40 -13.03 -2.24 1.22
N LEU A 41 -12.44 -1.42 0.32
CA LEU A 41 -13.18 -0.76 -0.75
C LEU A 41 -13.65 -1.76 -1.81
N ARG A 42 -14.91 -2.19 -1.70
CA ARG A 42 -15.52 -3.12 -2.66
C ARG A 42 -16.01 -2.43 -3.92
N ALA A 43 -15.81 -3.07 -5.07
CA ALA A 43 -16.23 -2.54 -6.36
C ALA A 43 -17.76 -2.33 -6.46
N ASP A 44 -18.57 -3.26 -5.94
CA ASP A 44 -20.03 -3.13 -5.99
C ASP A 44 -20.52 -1.91 -5.21
N LYS A 45 -19.90 -1.61 -4.06
CA LYS A 45 -20.20 -0.41 -3.26
C LYS A 45 -19.66 0.87 -3.87
N PHE A 46 -18.46 0.83 -4.45
CA PHE A 46 -17.91 1.97 -5.17
C PHE A 46 -18.77 2.38 -6.38
N PHE A 47 -19.31 1.40 -7.11
CA PHE A 47 -20.18 1.61 -8.27
C PHE A 47 -21.69 1.67 -7.93
N GLU A 48 -22.07 1.62 -6.66
CA GLU A 48 -23.45 1.80 -6.20
C GLU A 48 -23.92 3.25 -6.37
N GLY A 49 -25.11 3.45 -6.94
CA GLY A 49 -25.69 4.76 -7.20
C GLY A 49 -26.44 4.82 -8.53
N SER A 50 -27.51 5.61 -8.58
CA SER A 50 -28.41 5.78 -9.72
C SER A 50 -28.76 7.27 -9.92
N ALA A 51 -29.62 7.57 -10.89
CA ALA A 51 -30.16 8.93 -11.05
C ALA A 51 -30.99 9.40 -9.83
N LEU A 52 -31.50 8.46 -9.02
CA LEU A 52 -32.32 8.73 -7.84
C LEU A 52 -31.49 8.71 -6.54
N GLU A 53 -30.35 8.01 -6.53
CA GLU A 53 -29.48 7.85 -5.36
C GLU A 53 -28.03 8.16 -5.77
N PRO A 54 -27.49 9.33 -5.40
CA PRO A 54 -26.16 9.75 -5.82
C PRO A 54 -25.07 8.77 -5.37
N SER A 55 -24.01 8.65 -6.18
CA SER A 55 -22.82 7.88 -5.80
C SER A 55 -22.22 8.41 -4.50
N HIS A 56 -21.75 7.51 -3.63
CA HIS A 56 -20.97 7.86 -2.45
C HIS A 56 -19.59 8.47 -2.79
N THR A 57 -19.13 8.31 -4.03
CA THR A 57 -17.82 8.80 -4.51
C THR A 57 -17.97 9.68 -5.76
N PRO A 58 -18.71 10.81 -5.68
CA PRO A 58 -19.06 11.60 -6.87
C PRO A 58 -17.83 12.18 -7.59
N PHE A 59 -16.79 12.55 -6.85
CA PHE A 59 -15.53 13.01 -7.42
C PHE A 59 -14.80 11.91 -8.19
N LEU A 60 -14.61 10.73 -7.59
CA LEU A 60 -13.92 9.64 -8.29
C LEU A 60 -14.75 9.16 -9.50
N ARG A 61 -16.09 9.11 -9.39
CA ARG A 61 -16.98 8.84 -10.52
C ARG A 61 -16.75 9.80 -11.69
N SER A 62 -16.67 11.10 -11.42
CA SER A 62 -16.46 12.09 -12.48
C SER A 62 -15.12 11.83 -13.18
N VAL A 63 -14.04 11.63 -12.41
CA VAL A 63 -12.71 11.29 -12.92
C VAL A 63 -12.74 10.04 -13.83
N LEU A 64 -13.45 8.99 -13.43
CA LEU A 64 -13.58 7.76 -14.23
C LEU A 64 -14.36 7.98 -15.54
N THR A 65 -15.37 8.86 -15.53
CA THR A 65 -16.19 9.15 -16.73
C THR A 65 -15.59 10.20 -17.66
N SER A 66 -14.64 11.01 -17.18
CA SER A 66 -14.06 12.14 -17.93
C SER A 66 -12.90 11.75 -18.86
N ASN A 67 -12.63 10.46 -19.08
CA ASN A 67 -11.52 9.95 -19.92
C ASN A 67 -10.10 10.45 -19.53
N ILE A 68 -9.91 10.96 -18.32
CA ILE A 68 -8.62 11.41 -17.80
C ILE A 68 -7.94 10.38 -16.89
N ALA A 69 -8.59 9.24 -16.65
CA ALA A 69 -8.10 8.16 -15.81
C ALA A 69 -8.34 6.80 -16.46
N THR A 70 -7.53 5.82 -16.07
CA THR A 70 -7.74 4.40 -16.39
C THR A 70 -8.13 3.68 -15.11
N TRP A 71 -9.09 2.77 -15.22
CA TRP A 71 -9.58 2.01 -14.08
C TRP A 71 -9.89 0.56 -14.48
N GLY A 72 -9.94 -0.30 -13.47
CA GLY A 72 -10.33 -1.69 -13.61
C GLY A 72 -10.70 -2.28 -12.25
N VAL A 73 -11.38 -3.44 -12.28
CA VAL A 73 -11.69 -4.20 -11.07
C VAL A 73 -10.65 -5.31 -10.93
N SER A 74 -9.91 -5.28 -9.83
CA SER A 74 -8.95 -6.35 -9.48
C SER A 74 -9.65 -7.40 -8.61
N HIS A 75 -9.36 -8.67 -8.87
CA HIS A 75 -9.81 -9.78 -8.04
C HIS A 75 -8.70 -10.15 -7.06
N ALA A 76 -8.90 -9.85 -5.78
CA ALA A 76 -7.98 -10.24 -4.73
C ALA A 76 -7.90 -11.77 -4.62
N ARG A 77 -6.69 -12.28 -4.38
CA ARG A 77 -6.45 -13.70 -4.07
C ARG A 77 -6.57 -13.90 -2.56
N VAL A 78 -7.00 -15.10 -2.17
CA VAL A 78 -7.07 -15.50 -0.76
C VAL A 78 -5.64 -15.69 -0.23
N PRO A 79 -5.32 -15.26 1.01
CA PRO A 79 -6.20 -14.57 1.96
C PRO A 79 -6.45 -13.10 1.59
N THR A 80 -7.72 -12.68 1.63
CA THR A 80 -8.14 -11.31 1.33
C THR A 80 -8.04 -10.41 2.56
N GLU A 81 -6.83 -10.33 3.09
CA GLU A 81 -6.45 -9.47 4.22
C GLU A 81 -5.66 -8.26 3.72
N SER A 82 -5.56 -7.21 4.54
CA SER A 82 -4.88 -5.96 4.17
C SER A 82 -3.45 -6.24 3.72
N ARG A 83 -2.70 -7.05 4.47
CA ARG A 83 -1.28 -7.30 4.21
C ARG A 83 -1.01 -7.98 2.85
N PRO A 84 -1.57 -9.16 2.53
CA PRO A 84 -1.36 -9.80 1.23
C PRO A 84 -1.63 -8.90 0.03
N GLY A 85 -2.65 -8.03 0.14
CA GLY A 85 -2.96 -7.02 -0.86
C GLY A 85 -1.83 -6.01 -1.04
N HIS A 86 -1.30 -5.47 0.06
CA HIS A 86 -0.19 -4.52 0.01
C HIS A 86 1.11 -5.15 -0.50
N VAL A 87 1.44 -6.40 -0.12
CA VAL A 87 2.61 -7.12 -0.67
C VAL A 87 2.48 -7.26 -2.20
N ALA A 88 1.31 -7.66 -2.68
CA ALA A 88 1.07 -7.78 -4.12
C ALA A 88 1.21 -6.43 -4.86
N MET A 89 0.70 -5.34 -4.29
CA MET A 89 0.78 -4.01 -4.91
C MET A 89 2.20 -3.43 -4.88
N ILE A 90 2.92 -3.57 -3.77
CA ILE A 90 4.18 -2.86 -3.50
C ILE A 90 5.42 -3.68 -3.88
N ALA A 91 5.34 -5.01 -3.80
CA ALA A 91 6.45 -5.91 -4.14
C ALA A 91 6.21 -6.75 -5.40
N GLY A 92 4.97 -6.80 -5.92
CA GLY A 92 4.68 -7.40 -7.21
C GLY A 92 4.61 -8.93 -7.21
N PHE A 93 4.45 -9.57 -6.05
CA PHE A 93 4.25 -11.01 -5.94
C PHE A 93 3.21 -11.34 -4.84
N TYR A 94 2.67 -12.55 -4.87
CA TYR A 94 1.69 -12.98 -3.86
C TYR A 94 2.34 -13.22 -2.50
N GLU A 95 1.60 -12.99 -1.42
CA GLU A 95 2.09 -13.21 -0.06
C GLU A 95 2.73 -14.59 0.13
N ASP A 96 3.79 -14.60 0.95
CA ASP A 96 4.51 -15.81 1.30
C ASP A 96 3.64 -16.68 2.23
N PRO A 97 3.15 -17.86 1.79
CA PRO A 97 2.29 -18.71 2.60
C PRO A 97 2.97 -19.15 3.92
N SER A 98 4.30 -19.15 4.00
CA SER A 98 5.02 -19.45 5.25
C SER A 98 4.74 -18.44 6.37
N ALA A 99 4.28 -17.23 6.03
CA ALA A 99 3.91 -16.21 7.01
C ALA A 99 2.70 -16.63 7.87
N VAL A 100 1.94 -17.66 7.48
CA VAL A 100 0.89 -18.28 8.32
C VAL A 100 1.43 -18.69 9.70
N GLY A 101 2.68 -19.14 9.78
CA GLY A 101 3.32 -19.55 11.04
C GLY A 101 3.55 -18.39 12.02
N SER A 102 3.50 -17.16 11.52
CA SER A 102 3.59 -15.92 12.32
C SER A 102 2.24 -15.22 12.48
N GLY A 103 1.13 -15.84 12.06
CA GLY A 103 -0.18 -15.20 12.00
C GLY A 103 -0.19 -13.98 11.09
N TRP A 104 0.63 -13.98 10.04
CA TRP A 104 0.77 -12.86 9.09
C TRP A 104 1.26 -11.54 9.69
N GLN A 105 1.84 -11.56 10.90
CA GLN A 105 2.28 -10.35 11.59
C GLN A 105 3.64 -9.82 11.12
N MET A 106 4.51 -10.69 10.60
CA MET A 106 5.84 -10.29 10.11
C MET A 106 6.23 -11.01 8.83
N ASN A 107 7.16 -10.44 8.07
CA ASN A 107 7.75 -11.10 6.92
C ASN A 107 8.74 -12.15 7.44
N PRO A 108 8.47 -13.47 7.29
CA PRO A 108 9.43 -14.49 7.68
C PRO A 108 10.68 -14.44 6.81
N VAL A 109 10.53 -13.92 5.59
CA VAL A 109 11.58 -13.81 4.57
C VAL A 109 11.62 -12.38 4.02
N PRO A 110 12.77 -11.69 4.06
CA PRO A 110 12.92 -10.37 3.45
C PRO A 110 12.73 -10.42 1.93
N PHE A 111 12.09 -9.40 1.37
CA PHE A 111 11.92 -9.24 -0.07
C PHE A 111 12.19 -7.81 -0.51
N ASP A 112 12.51 -7.64 -1.79
CA ASP A 112 12.66 -6.33 -2.41
C ASP A 112 11.29 -5.74 -2.76
N SER A 113 11.18 -4.42 -2.72
CA SER A 113 9.93 -3.71 -2.98
C SER A 113 10.17 -2.37 -3.64
N VAL A 114 9.10 -1.71 -4.11
CA VAL A 114 9.21 -0.35 -4.65
C VAL A 114 9.82 0.61 -3.61
N TRP A 115 9.63 0.40 -2.29
CA TRP A 115 10.21 1.29 -1.27
C TRP A 115 11.71 1.12 -1.18
N ASN A 116 12.20 -0.11 -1.19
CA ASN A 116 13.63 -0.40 -1.23
C ASN A 116 14.33 0.27 -2.43
N GLN A 117 13.63 0.35 -3.57
CA GLN A 117 14.13 0.93 -4.82
C GLN A 117 13.83 2.43 -5.01
N SER A 118 13.09 3.02 -4.08
CA SER A 118 12.80 4.45 -4.06
C SER A 118 14.01 5.25 -3.60
N ARG A 119 14.04 6.53 -3.94
CA ARG A 119 14.98 7.49 -3.33
C ARG A 119 14.51 7.92 -1.94
N ARG A 120 13.19 8.05 -1.78
CA ARG A 120 12.55 8.54 -0.58
C ARG A 120 11.10 8.08 -0.58
N THR A 121 10.63 7.60 0.56
CA THR A 121 9.20 7.33 0.77
C THR A 121 8.71 7.98 2.06
N TRP A 122 7.54 8.60 1.99
CA TRP A 122 6.70 8.88 3.15
C TRP A 122 5.48 7.97 3.09
N GLN A 123 5.19 7.31 4.20
CA GLN A 123 4.00 6.48 4.33
C GLN A 123 3.22 6.77 5.60
N PHE A 124 1.90 6.80 5.48
CA PHE A 124 0.98 7.10 6.56
C PHE A 124 -0.10 6.02 6.63
N GLY A 125 -0.34 5.43 7.80
CA GLY A 125 -1.43 4.45 7.90
C GLY A 125 -1.37 3.50 9.08
N SER A 126 -1.82 2.28 8.86
CA SER A 126 -1.97 1.26 9.91
C SER A 126 -0.62 0.80 10.47
N PRO A 127 -0.52 0.62 11.80
CA PRO A 127 0.65 0.00 12.42
C PRO A 127 0.88 -1.44 11.98
N ASP A 128 -0.10 -2.09 11.35
CA ASP A 128 0.03 -3.46 10.83
C ASP A 128 0.62 -3.53 9.41
N VAL A 129 0.58 -2.41 8.65
CA VAL A 129 0.99 -2.37 7.24
C VAL A 129 2.28 -1.61 7.04
N THR A 130 2.37 -0.39 7.56
CA THR A 130 3.50 0.50 7.24
C THR A 130 4.85 -0.04 7.75
N PRO A 131 4.99 -0.65 8.96
CA PRO A 131 6.31 -1.07 9.44
C PRO A 131 6.91 -2.16 8.56
N MET A 132 6.06 -2.98 7.94
CA MET A 132 6.45 -4.06 7.05
C MET A 132 7.33 -3.58 5.89
N PHE A 133 7.12 -2.35 5.42
CA PHE A 133 7.86 -1.75 4.31
C PHE A 133 8.90 -0.72 4.73
N SER A 134 9.18 -0.55 6.03
CA SER A 134 10.18 0.41 6.52
C SER A 134 11.27 -0.17 7.40
N ILE A 135 11.09 -1.39 7.92
CA ILE A 135 12.12 -2.04 8.75
C ILE A 135 13.44 -2.13 7.98
N GLY A 136 14.47 -1.47 8.51
CA GLY A 136 15.82 -1.49 7.94
C GLY A 136 15.99 -0.64 6.66
N ILE A 137 15.05 0.24 6.33
CA ILE A 137 15.10 1.10 5.14
C ILE A 137 15.19 2.58 5.55
N PRO A 138 16.39 3.18 5.64
CA PRO A 138 16.59 4.51 6.21
C PRO A 138 15.86 5.65 5.48
N HIS A 139 15.59 5.49 4.18
CA HIS A 139 14.93 6.50 3.35
C HIS A 139 13.40 6.37 3.34
N VAL A 140 12.82 5.51 4.19
CA VAL A 140 11.37 5.40 4.37
C VAL A 140 10.99 6.02 5.73
N THR A 141 10.16 7.05 5.70
CA THR A 141 9.55 7.62 6.91
C THR A 141 8.13 7.08 7.04
N SER A 142 7.82 6.54 8.22
CA SER A 142 6.52 5.95 8.51
C SER A 142 5.89 6.64 9.70
N ASP A 143 4.62 6.98 9.58
CA ASP A 143 3.81 7.60 10.61
C ASP A 143 2.51 6.82 10.75
N ASN A 144 2.26 6.26 11.93
CA ASN A 144 1.17 5.31 12.12
C ASN A 144 0.16 5.86 13.11
N PHE A 145 -1.12 5.65 12.84
CA PHE A 145 -2.12 5.88 13.88
C PHE A 145 -1.98 4.82 14.98
N ASP A 146 -2.45 5.16 16.18
CA ASP A 146 -2.52 4.22 17.29
C ASP A 146 -3.51 3.09 16.94
N ALA A 147 -3.18 1.85 17.31
CA ALA A 147 -4.03 0.69 17.03
C ALA A 147 -5.45 0.85 17.62
N SER A 148 -5.63 1.64 18.69
CA SER A 148 -6.93 1.97 19.28
C SER A 148 -7.82 2.85 18.39
N LEU A 149 -7.29 3.48 17.32
CA LEU A 149 -8.11 4.16 16.32
C LEU A 149 -8.85 3.16 15.42
N VAL A 150 -8.41 1.90 15.35
CA VAL A 150 -9.08 0.83 14.62
C VAL A 150 -10.21 0.27 15.49
N ASP A 151 -11.29 1.05 15.60
CA ASP A 151 -12.51 0.65 16.29
C ASP A 151 -13.66 0.46 15.30
N PHE A 152 -14.05 -0.80 15.08
CA PHE A 152 -15.15 -1.17 14.18
C PHE A 152 -16.54 -0.73 14.67
N SER A 153 -16.66 -0.24 15.90
CA SER A 153 -17.89 0.30 16.47
C SER A 153 -17.98 1.83 16.43
N GLY A 154 -16.86 2.51 16.16
CA GLY A 154 -16.73 3.96 16.12
C GLY A 154 -16.93 4.57 14.73
N ASP A 155 -16.59 5.86 14.60
CA ASP A 155 -16.58 6.54 13.29
C ASP A 155 -15.47 5.95 12.40
N PRO A 156 -15.82 5.33 11.25
CA PRO A 156 -14.85 4.66 10.38
C PRO A 156 -13.88 5.65 9.70
N ARG A 157 -14.18 6.95 9.70
CA ARG A 157 -13.36 7.97 9.03
C ARG A 157 -12.11 8.36 9.81
N ARG A 158 -12.00 7.98 11.08
CA ARG A 158 -10.91 8.44 11.97
C ARG A 158 -9.52 8.08 11.44
N THR A 159 -9.37 6.92 10.81
CA THR A 159 -8.12 6.50 10.19
C THR A 159 -7.83 7.29 8.92
N ASP A 160 -8.87 7.62 8.15
CA ASP A 160 -8.76 8.42 6.93
C ASP A 160 -8.38 9.87 7.28
N ASP A 161 -9.05 10.47 8.27
CA ASP A 161 -8.76 11.81 8.78
C ASP A 161 -7.30 11.90 9.28
N TYR A 162 -6.79 10.86 9.95
CA TYR A 162 -5.39 10.82 10.38
C TYR A 162 -4.43 10.90 9.18
N VAL A 163 -4.66 10.07 8.17
CA VAL A 163 -3.82 10.03 6.96
C VAL A 163 -3.91 11.35 6.20
N GLU A 164 -5.12 11.89 6.00
CA GLU A 164 -5.34 13.18 5.36
C GLU A 164 -4.58 14.30 6.08
N ASN A 165 -4.72 14.39 7.40
CA ASN A 165 -4.03 15.40 8.19
C ASN A 165 -2.51 15.29 8.09
N LYS A 166 -1.95 14.07 8.06
CA LYS A 166 -0.51 13.85 7.88
C LYS A 166 -0.03 14.28 6.51
N VAL A 167 -0.77 13.96 5.46
CA VAL A 167 -0.45 14.38 4.08
C VAL A 167 -0.51 15.90 3.96
N ILE A 168 -1.55 16.55 4.47
CA ILE A 168 -1.67 18.01 4.47
C ILE A 168 -0.51 18.64 5.24
N ALA A 169 -0.21 18.14 6.45
CA ALA A 169 0.89 18.65 7.25
C ALA A 169 2.24 18.55 6.53
N LEU A 170 2.53 17.41 5.90
CA LEU A 170 3.75 17.22 5.09
C LEU A 170 3.85 18.25 3.95
N LEU A 171 2.73 18.48 3.24
CA LEU A 171 2.70 19.42 2.12
C LEU A 171 2.79 20.88 2.58
N GLU A 172 2.18 21.25 3.71
CA GLU A 172 2.30 22.60 4.28
C GLU A 172 3.71 22.87 4.82
N GLU A 173 4.33 21.90 5.50
CA GLU A 173 5.72 22.02 5.96
C GLU A 173 6.67 22.21 4.77
N ALA A 174 6.45 21.47 3.68
CA ALA A 174 7.26 21.60 2.48
C ALA A 174 7.22 23.01 1.86
N LYS A 175 6.14 23.78 2.05
CA LYS A 175 6.09 25.17 1.56
C LYS A 175 7.07 26.08 2.30
N GLN A 176 7.42 25.73 3.54
CA GLN A 176 8.29 26.54 4.42
C GLN A 176 9.71 25.95 4.54
N ASN A 177 9.88 24.66 4.22
CA ASN A 177 11.13 23.93 4.30
C ASN A 177 11.68 23.61 2.90
N ALA A 178 12.64 24.42 2.44
CA ALA A 178 13.22 24.28 1.09
C ALA A 178 13.89 22.91 0.85
N THR A 179 14.45 22.29 1.89
CA THR A 179 15.05 20.95 1.80
C THR A 179 13.97 19.90 1.57
N LEU A 180 12.91 19.91 2.39
CA LEU A 180 11.78 18.99 2.23
C LEU A 180 11.08 19.16 0.88
N TYR A 181 10.90 20.41 0.43
CA TYR A 181 10.37 20.71 -0.90
C TYR A 181 11.22 20.07 -2.01
N ALA A 182 12.54 20.24 -1.93
CA ALA A 182 13.47 19.66 -2.89
C ALA A 182 13.44 18.13 -2.88
N GLU A 183 13.30 17.50 -1.71
CA GLU A 183 13.12 16.05 -1.60
C GLU A 183 11.82 15.60 -2.27
N LEU A 184 10.68 16.23 -1.95
CA LEU A 184 9.37 15.91 -2.53
C LEU A 184 9.31 16.12 -4.04
N MET A 185 10.11 17.05 -4.59
CA MET A 185 10.18 17.33 -6.03
C MET A 185 11.24 16.48 -6.76
N SER A 186 11.96 15.63 -6.03
CA SER A 186 12.98 14.74 -6.60
C SER A 186 12.39 13.58 -7.43
N ASP A 187 13.26 12.78 -8.04
CA ASP A 187 12.88 11.55 -8.73
C ASP A 187 12.85 10.35 -7.78
N LYS A 188 12.08 9.32 -8.15
CA LYS A 188 11.86 8.08 -7.39
C LYS A 188 11.33 8.32 -5.98
N VAL A 189 10.47 9.34 -5.83
CA VAL A 189 9.76 9.61 -4.58
C VAL A 189 8.47 8.82 -4.56
N VAL A 190 8.13 8.25 -3.40
CA VAL A 190 6.81 7.70 -3.15
C VAL A 190 6.12 8.36 -1.97
N LEU A 191 4.83 8.63 -2.15
CA LEU A 191 3.88 8.99 -1.10
C LEU A 191 2.83 7.88 -1.02
N PHE A 192 2.65 7.32 0.17
CA PHE A 192 1.69 6.26 0.44
C PHE A 192 0.79 6.60 1.62
#